data_AF-A0A7R9MTU7-F1
#
_entry.id   AF-A0A7R9MTU7-F1
#
_cell.length_a   1.000
_cell.length_b   1.000
_cell.length_c   1.000
_cell.angle_alpha   90.00
_cell.angle_beta   90.00
_cell.angle_gamma   90.00
#
_symmetry.space_group_name_H-M   'P 1'
#
loop_
_entity.id
_entity.type
_entity.pdbx_description
1 polymer ?
#
loop_
_entity_poly.entity_id
_entity_poly.type
_entity_poly.pdbx_seq_one_letter_code
_entity_poly.pdbx_strand_id
1 'polypeptide(L)'
;MAALKPPILALLASTYLPKVFLMAIKVMSFGYSSPNTQFPIRTLSQWLCPFESNPQKADNYIENMCQSYGLDVNTDCIGFNKTKFKETAKPYENQKWSSLEFSLKELSLSSLLIGRHELSHFEE
;
A
#
# COMPACT_ATOMS: atom_id res chain seq x y z
N MET A 1 -4.64 -16.72 15.00
CA MET A 1 -5.82 -16.87 14.13
C MET A 1 -6.06 -15.54 13.44
N ALA A 2 -5.72 -15.40 12.15
CA ALA A 2 -5.94 -14.16 11.43
C ALA A 2 -7.43 -14.03 11.11
N ALA A 3 -8.09 -12.99 11.63
CA ALA A 3 -9.46 -12.67 11.28
C ALA A 3 -9.51 -12.43 9.76
N LEU A 4 -10.26 -13.27 9.05
CA LEU A 4 -10.49 -13.17 7.62
C LEU A 4 -11.18 -11.81 7.36
N LYS A 5 -10.41 -10.78 6.97
CA LYS A 5 -11.01 -9.50 6.57
C LYS A 5 -11.90 -9.78 5.35
N PRO A 6 -13.15 -9.29 5.29
CA PRO A 6 -14.00 -9.51 4.14
C PRO A 6 -13.26 -9.07 2.87
N PRO A 7 -13.16 -9.92 1.83
CA PRO A 7 -12.37 -9.62 0.63
C PRO A 7 -12.76 -8.29 -0.03
N ILE A 8 -14.05 -7.94 0.01
CA ILE A 8 -14.59 -6.65 -0.46
C ILE A 8 -14.06 -5.49 0.38
N LEU A 9 -14.00 -5.65 1.71
CA LEU A 9 -13.45 -4.62 2.60
C LEU A 9 -11.96 -4.40 2.32
N ALA A 10 -11.21 -5.48 2.05
CA ALA A 10 -9.81 -5.40 1.67
C ALA A 10 -9.61 -4.72 0.31
N LEU A 11 -10.48 -5.00 -0.66
CA LEU A 11 -10.51 -4.34 -1.97
C LEU A 11 -10.80 -2.84 -1.82
N LEU A 12 -11.84 -2.48 -1.06
CA LEU A 12 -12.20 -1.08 -0.77
C LEU A 12 -11.06 -0.36 -0.05
N ALA A 13 -10.47 -0.97 0.98
CA ALA A 13 -9.32 -0.41 1.68
C ALA A 13 -8.13 -0.18 0.73
N SER A 14 -7.92 -1.08 -0.24
CA SER A 14 -6.81 -0.97 -1.19
C SER A 14 -6.90 0.29 -2.08
N THR A 15 -8.10 0.79 -2.34
CA THR A 15 -8.30 2.05 -3.08
C THR A 15 -7.81 3.29 -2.32
N TYR A 16 -7.74 3.20 -0.98
CA TYR A 16 -7.28 4.29 -0.12
C TYR A 16 -5.80 4.18 0.26
N LEU A 17 -5.16 3.02 0.05
CA LEU A 17 -3.75 2.79 0.39
C LEU A 17 -2.81 3.86 -0.20
N PRO A 18 -2.92 4.27 -1.47
CA PRO A 18 -2.03 5.30 -2.01
C PRO A 18 -2.10 6.62 -1.24
N LYS A 19 -3.29 7.01 -0.78
CA LYS A 19 -3.49 8.23 0.03
C LYS A 19 -2.87 8.09 1.42
N VAL A 20 -2.99 6.93 2.05
CA VAL A 20 -2.37 6.64 3.35
C VAL A 20 -0.84 6.70 3.23
N PHE A 21 -0.28 6.13 2.16
CA PHE A 21 1.16 6.15 1.91
C PHE A 21 1.67 7.54 1.63
N LEU A 22 0.95 8.34 0.83
CA LEU A 22 1.26 9.75 0.64
C LEU A 22 1.32 10.48 1.98
N MET A 23 0.31 10.30 2.85
CA MET A 23 0.30 10.96 4.15
C MET A 23 1.49 10.53 5.03
N ALA A 24 1.83 9.24 5.02
CA ALA A 24 3.00 8.74 5.73
C ALA A 24 4.30 9.35 5.18
N ILE A 25 4.49 9.36 3.85
CA ILE A 25 5.66 9.95 3.19
C ILE A 25 5.74 11.45 3.48
N LYS A 26 4.60 12.16 3.51
CA LYS A 26 4.54 13.58 3.89
C LYS A 26 5.03 13.77 5.32
N VAL A 27 4.49 13.02 6.28
CA VAL A 27 4.91 13.09 7.69
C VAL A 27 6.41 12.81 7.82
N MET A 28 6.91 11.77 7.15
CA MET A 28 8.34 11.42 7.14
C MET A 28 9.19 12.53 6.52
N SER A 29 8.73 13.13 5.41
CA SER A 29 9.43 14.20 4.70
C SER A 29 9.59 15.46 5.55
N PHE A 30 8.60 15.76 6.40
CA PHE A 30 8.65 16.91 7.31
C PHE A 30 9.38 16.59 8.62
N GLY A 31 9.18 15.38 9.18
CA GLY A 31 9.75 14.96 10.46
C GLY A 31 11.23 14.58 10.39
N TYR A 32 11.67 13.97 9.29
CA TYR A 32 13.05 13.54 9.06
C TYR A 32 13.77 14.40 8.00
N SER A 33 13.28 15.62 7.77
CA SER A 33 13.84 16.54 6.79
C SER A 33 15.28 16.92 7.15
N SER A 34 16.27 16.41 6.41
CA SER A 34 17.66 16.82 6.57
C SER A 34 18.44 16.63 5.25
N PRO A 35 19.45 17.48 4.97
CA PRO A 35 20.26 17.39 3.75
C PRO A 35 20.99 16.05 3.58
N ASN A 36 21.26 15.36 4.69
CA ASN A 36 22.01 14.11 4.73
C ASN A 36 21.16 12.90 5.12
N THR A 37 19.82 13.03 5.11
CA THR A 37 18.95 11.91 5.45
C THR A 37 19.10 10.81 4.40
N GLN A 38 19.37 9.59 4.86
CA GLN A 38 19.37 8.39 4.05
C GLN A 38 18.51 7.35 4.75
N PHE A 39 17.23 7.28 4.38
CA PHE A 39 16.31 6.31 4.95
C PHE A 39 16.22 5.07 4.05
N PRO A 40 16.51 3.86 4.54
CA PRO A 40 16.48 2.65 3.72
C PRO A 40 15.09 2.40 3.11
N ILE A 41 15.03 2.23 1.78
CA ILE A 41 13.78 1.94 1.04
C ILE A 41 13.13 0.69 1.61
N ARG A 42 13.95 -0.33 1.89
CA ARG A 42 13.52 -1.62 2.41
C ARG A 42 12.76 -1.52 3.73
N THR A 43 13.22 -0.64 4.63
CA THR A 43 12.54 -0.42 5.91
C THR A 43 11.20 0.27 5.69
N LEU A 44 11.14 1.25 4.79
CA LEU A 44 9.91 1.99 4.51
C LEU A 44 8.85 1.09 3.86
N SER A 45 9.25 0.25 2.92
CA SER A 45 8.36 -0.69 2.24
C SER A 45 7.80 -1.76 3.18
N GLN A 46 8.59 -2.25 4.13
CA GLN A 46 8.13 -3.18 5.16
C GLN A 46 7.08 -2.54 6.08
N TRP A 47 7.21 -1.25 6.38
CA TRP A 47 6.25 -0.55 7.22
C TRP A 47 4.95 -0.21 6.49
N LEU A 48 5.04 0.26 5.24
CA LEU A 48 3.87 0.73 4.50
C LEU A 48 3.16 -0.40 3.74
N CYS A 49 3.90 -1.38 3.23
CA CYS A 49 3.38 -2.46 2.41
C CYS A 49 3.58 -3.85 3.06
N PRO A 50 3.22 -4.06 4.35
CA PRO A 50 3.47 -5.34 5.04
C PRO A 50 2.66 -6.50 4.44
N PHE A 51 1.65 -6.18 3.64
CA PHE A 51 0.78 -7.15 2.98
C PHE A 51 1.27 -7.52 1.58
N GLU A 52 2.35 -6.93 1.03
CA GLU A 52 2.90 -7.35 -0.26
C GLU A 52 3.87 -8.53 -0.07
N SER A 53 3.56 -9.65 -0.71
CA SER A 53 4.36 -10.88 -0.59
C SER A 53 5.69 -10.81 -1.35
N ASN A 54 5.80 -9.93 -2.35
CA ASN A 54 7.03 -9.71 -3.09
C ASN A 54 7.79 -8.47 -2.57
N PRO A 55 8.87 -8.66 -1.79
CA PRO A 55 9.81 -7.62 -1.34
C PRO A 55 10.14 -6.56 -2.38
N GLN A 56 10.61 -7.00 -3.55
CA GLN A 56 11.13 -6.13 -4.61
C GLN A 56 10.03 -5.24 -5.18
N LYS A 57 8.82 -5.79 -5.30
CA LYS A 57 7.65 -5.06 -5.80
C LYS A 57 7.23 -3.96 -4.82
N ALA A 58 7.32 -4.22 -3.52
CA ALA A 58 7.06 -3.22 -2.49
C ALA A 58 8.12 -2.11 -2.51
N ASP A 59 9.39 -2.48 -2.63
CA ASP A 59 10.52 -1.54 -2.70
C ASP A 59 10.38 -0.62 -3.91
N ASN A 60 10.20 -1.19 -5.11
CA ASN A 60 10.01 -0.43 -6.35
C ASN A 60 8.78 0.50 -6.30
N TYR A 61 7.70 0.07 -5.65
CA TYR A 61 6.51 0.90 -5.51
C TYR A 61 6.79 2.13 -4.64
N ILE A 62 7.45 1.94 -3.49
CA ILE A 62 7.81 3.04 -2.59
C ILE A 62 8.82 3.98 -3.24
N GLU A 63 9.82 3.45 -3.95
CA GLU A 63 10.77 4.24 -4.74
C GLU A 63 10.03 5.14 -5.75
N ASN A 64 9.20 4.55 -6.61
CA ASN A 64 8.45 5.29 -7.64
C ASN A 64 7.53 6.34 -7.02
N MET A 65 6.87 5.99 -5.91
CA MET A 65 6.01 6.91 -5.18
C MET A 65 6.83 8.09 -4.64
N CYS A 66 7.95 7.85 -3.95
CA CYS A 66 8.80 8.91 -3.42
C CYS A 66 9.36 9.82 -4.52
N GLN A 67 9.82 9.24 -5.64
CA GLN A 67 10.28 10.00 -6.81
C GLN A 67 9.16 10.87 -7.41
N SER A 68 7.94 10.33 -7.52
CA SER A 68 6.79 11.09 -8.05
C SER A 68 6.45 12.33 -7.22
N TYR A 69 6.67 12.25 -5.91
CA TYR A 69 6.49 13.36 -4.97
C TYR A 69 7.74 14.25 -4.82
N GLY A 70 8.76 14.07 -5.66
CA GLY A 70 9.94 14.94 -5.73
C GLY A 70 11.00 14.68 -4.66
N LEU A 71 10.96 13.52 -3.99
CA LEU A 71 12.00 13.13 -3.05
C LEU A 71 13.23 12.59 -3.79
N ASP A 72 14.40 12.81 -3.22
CA ASP A 72 15.64 12.26 -3.76
C ASP A 72 15.68 10.77 -3.43
N VAL A 73 15.81 9.92 -4.44
CA VAL A 73 15.95 8.47 -4.25
C VAL A 73 17.27 8.01 -4.85
N ASN A 74 18.08 7.35 -4.02
CA ASN A 74 19.31 6.66 -4.40
C ASN A 74 19.06 5.16 -4.41
N THR A 75 20.06 4.38 -4.84
CA THR A 75 19.98 2.93 -5.08
C THR A 75 19.26 2.13 -3.98
N ASP A 76 19.44 2.50 -2.70
CA ASP A 76 18.79 1.80 -1.58
C ASP A 76 18.13 2.74 -0.54
N CYS A 77 18.15 4.06 -0.78
CA CYS A 77 17.82 5.06 0.24
C CYS A 77 16.97 6.20 -0.29
N ILE A 78 16.11 6.74 0.57
CA ILE A 78 15.29 7.93 0.32
C ILE A 78 15.83 9.09 1.14
N GLY A 79 16.09 10.19 0.46
CA GLY A 79 16.38 11.49 1.04
C GLY A 79 15.09 12.25 1.33
N PHE A 80 14.74 12.35 2.60
CA PHE A 80 13.61 13.16 3.03
C PHE A 80 13.97 14.64 3.08
N ASN A 81 13.31 15.44 2.24
CA ASN A 81 13.50 16.88 2.20
C ASN A 81 12.16 17.60 2.00
N LYS A 82 11.73 18.32 3.04
CA LYS A 82 10.46 19.07 3.04
C LYS A 82 10.37 20.13 1.94
N THR A 83 11.49 20.70 1.49
CA THR A 83 11.47 21.77 0.47
C THR A 83 11.30 21.23 -0.95
N LYS A 84 11.67 19.96 -1.18
CA LYS A 84 11.54 19.29 -2.47
C LYS A 84 10.23 18.52 -2.60
N PHE A 85 9.56 18.22 -1.49
CA PHE A 85 8.31 17.48 -1.47
C PHE A 85 7.18 18.23 -2.18
N LYS A 86 6.57 17.60 -3.19
CA LYS A 86 5.51 18.16 -4.03
C LYS A 86 4.17 17.52 -3.73
N GLU A 87 3.41 18.09 -2.82
CA GLU A 87 2.10 17.56 -2.40
C GLU A 87 1.07 17.47 -3.55
N THR A 88 1.19 18.33 -4.56
CA THR A 88 0.29 18.37 -5.72
C THR A 88 0.70 17.44 -6.87
N ALA A 89 1.72 16.60 -6.69
CA ALA A 89 2.11 15.65 -7.71
C ALA A 89 0.99 14.63 -7.99
N LYS A 90 0.86 14.23 -9.26
CA LYS A 90 -0.12 13.21 -9.65
C LYS A 90 0.17 11.93 -8.87
N PRO A 91 -0.85 11.30 -8.26
CA PRO A 91 -0.64 10.07 -7.52
C PRO A 91 -0.08 9.00 -8.44
N TYR A 92 0.83 8.18 -7.91
CA TYR A 92 1.25 6.95 -8.56
C TYR A 92 0.06 5.97 -8.49
N GLU A 93 -0.81 6.08 -9.50
CA GLU A 93 -2.02 5.28 -9.66
C GLU A 93 -1.67 3.94 -10.32
N ASN A 94 -2.33 2.86 -9.87
CA ASN A 94 -2.29 1.50 -10.42
C ASN A 94 -1.27 0.52 -9.82
N GLN A 95 -1.24 0.38 -8.49
CA GLN A 95 -0.62 -0.81 -7.89
C GLN A 95 -1.64 -1.88 -7.55
N LYS A 96 -1.49 -3.05 -8.18
CA LYS A 96 -2.18 -4.28 -7.79
C LYS A 96 -1.32 -5.01 -6.78
N TRP A 97 -1.91 -5.36 -5.64
CA TRP A 97 -1.20 -5.99 -4.52
C TRP A 97 -1.33 -7.51 -4.59
N SER A 98 -0.19 -8.22 -4.59
CA SER A 98 -0.17 -9.65 -4.92
C SER A 98 -0.97 -10.50 -3.92
N SER A 99 -0.95 -10.13 -2.64
CA SER A 99 -1.70 -10.86 -1.60
C SER A 99 -3.20 -10.58 -1.62
N LEU A 100 -3.62 -9.41 -2.13
CA LEU A 100 -5.04 -9.12 -2.35
C LEU A 100 -5.58 -9.88 -3.57
N GLU A 101 -4.76 -10.07 -4.60
CA GLU A 101 -5.12 -10.92 -5.74
C GLU A 101 -5.24 -12.40 -5.37
N PHE A 102 -4.35 -12.91 -4.52
CA PHE A 102 -4.41 -14.30 -4.06
C PHE A 102 -5.76 -14.61 -3.38
N SER A 103 -6.21 -13.73 -2.48
CA SER A 103 -7.48 -13.89 -1.77
C SER A 103 -8.71 -13.80 -2.68
N LEU A 104 -8.60 -13.13 -3.84
CA LEU A 104 -9.71 -12.98 -4.80
C LEU A 104 -9.75 -14.10 -5.84
N LYS A 105 -8.59 -14.68 -6.21
CA LYS A 105 -8.53 -15.80 -7.17
C LYS A 105 -9.22 -17.07 -6.64
N GLU A 106 -9.27 -17.24 -5.32
CA GLU A 106 -9.95 -18.37 -4.68
C GLU A 106 -11.48 -18.19 -4.58
N LEU A 107 -12.00 -17.01 -4.95
CA LEU A 107 -13.43 -16.68 -4.81
C LEU A 107 -14.08 -16.44 -6.18
N SER A 108 -15.24 -17.04 -6.41
CA SER A 108 -16.05 -16.71 -7.58
C SER A 108 -16.72 -15.34 -7.41
N LEU A 109 -16.88 -14.58 -8.50
CA LEU A 109 -17.58 -13.29 -8.48
C LEU A 109 -18.99 -13.40 -7.88
N SER A 110 -19.70 -14.49 -8.15
CA SER A 110 -21.01 -14.80 -7.57
C SER A 110 -20.92 -14.97 -6.05
N SER A 111 -19.92 -15.68 -5.54
CA SER A 111 -19.73 -15.86 -4.09
C SER A 111 -19.38 -14.56 -3.35
N LEU A 112 -18.70 -13.62 -4.04
CA LEU A 112 -18.39 -12.29 -3.51
C LEU A 112 -19.64 -11.40 -3.42
N LEU A 113 -20.52 -11.45 -4.43
CA LEU A 113 -21.68 -10.57 -4.54
C LEU A 113 -22.91 -11.06 -3.77
N ILE A 114 -23.10 -12.38 -3.64
CA ILE A 114 -24.27 -12.97 -2.97
C ILE A 114 -24.13 -12.94 -1.44
N GLY A 115 -22.94 -12.61 -0.91
CA GLY A 115 -22.72 -12.26 0.49
C GLY A 115 -23.39 -13.21 1.49
N ARG A 116 -23.00 -14.51 1.52
CA ARG A 116 -23.48 -15.54 2.47
C ARG A 116 -24.91 -15.28 3.00
N HIS A 117 -25.89 -15.19 2.11
CA HIS A 117 -27.26 -15.49 2.50
C HIS A 117 -27.42 -17.01 2.41
N GLU A 118 -27.86 -17.62 3.51
CA GLU A 118 -28.32 -19.01 3.65
C GLU A 118 -27.28 -20.14 3.79
N LEU A 119 -26.99 -20.49 5.05
CA LEU A 119 -26.96 -21.89 5.53
C LEU A 119 -27.18 -21.90 7.06
N SER A 120 -28.35 -21.43 7.50
CA SER A 120 -28.88 -21.76 8.83
C SER A 120 -30.37 -21.46 8.84
N HIS A 121 -31.18 -22.51 9.02
CA HIS A 121 -32.65 -22.57 8.97
C HIS A 121 -33.20 -23.10 7.65
N PHE A 122 -33.22 -24.44 7.51
CA PHE A 122 -34.41 -25.23 7.13
C PHE A 122 -34.03 -26.72 7.20
N GLU A 123 -33.89 -27.23 8.43
CA GLU A 123 -34.16 -28.65 8.73
C GLU A 123 -35.09 -28.62 9.95
N GLU A 124 -36.40 -28.71 9.67
CA GLU A 124 -37.40 -29.27 10.58
C GLU A 124 -37.89 -30.58 9.96
#